data_AF-A0A932TFC5-F1
#
_entry.id   AF-A0A932TFC5-F1
#
_cell.length_a   1.000
_cell.length_b   1.000
_cell.length_c   1.000
_cell.angle_alpha   90.00
_cell.angle_beta   90.00
_cell.angle_gamma   90.00
#
_symmetry.space_group_name_H-M   'P 1'
#
loop_
_entity.id
_entity.type
_entity.pdbx_description
1 polymer ?
#
loop_
_entity_poly.entity_id
_entity_poly.type
_entity_poly.pdbx_seq_one_letter_code
_entity_poly.pdbx_strand_id
1 'polypeptide(L)'
;MPRRSSSPRDLNELAARIVQKATTEPTPTEEAPDQDQEPQPGGKNPAAVALGRLGGKVGGKARAAKLSADERKAIAERAARARWGRSAE
;
A
#
# COMPACT_ATOMS: atom_id res chain seq x y z
N MET A 1 6.90 4.34 -11.26
CA MET A 1 7.54 4.40 -9.92
C MET A 1 7.34 3.06 -9.23
N PRO A 2 8.38 2.28 -8.97
CA PRO A 2 8.22 1.00 -8.28
C PRO A 2 7.75 1.23 -6.85
N ARG A 3 6.57 0.70 -6.51
CA ARG A 3 5.91 0.74 -5.18
C ARG A 3 6.07 -0.59 -4.45
N ARG A 4 7.30 -1.08 -4.33
CA ARG A 4 7.59 -2.30 -3.57
C ARG A 4 8.97 -2.13 -2.99
N SER A 5 9.10 -2.35 -1.68
CA SER A 5 10.40 -2.57 -1.05
C SER A 5 11.04 -3.77 -1.74
N SER A 6 11.89 -3.53 -2.73
CA SER A 6 12.66 -4.58 -3.35
C SER A 6 13.67 -5.04 -2.31
N SER A 7 13.60 -6.32 -1.92
CA SER A 7 14.74 -6.95 -1.26
C SER A 7 16.00 -6.66 -2.07
N PRO A 8 17.16 -6.44 -1.43
CA PRO A 8 18.41 -6.30 -2.15
C PRO A 8 18.57 -7.47 -3.14
N ARG A 9 18.94 -7.13 -4.38
CA ARG A 9 19.09 -8.12 -5.45
C ARG A 9 20.34 -8.98 -5.25
N ASP A 10 21.27 -8.51 -4.43
CA ASP A 10 22.51 -9.21 -4.13
C ASP A 10 22.26 -10.42 -3.24
N LEU A 11 22.81 -11.56 -3.66
CA LEU A 11 22.64 -12.84 -2.98
C LEU A 11 23.35 -12.89 -1.63
N ASN A 12 24.48 -12.19 -1.49
CA ASN A 12 25.25 -12.19 -0.25
C ASN A 12 24.54 -11.37 0.82
N GLU A 13 23.96 -10.22 0.46
CA GLU A 13 23.12 -9.43 1.38
C GLU A 13 21.88 -10.19 1.85
N LEU A 14 21.25 -10.96 0.95
CA LEU A 14 20.12 -11.82 1.30
C LEU A 14 20.53 -12.94 2.26
N ALA A 15 21.65 -13.61 1.99
CA ALA A 15 22.17 -14.68 2.83
C ALA A 15 22.51 -14.16 4.25
N ALA A 16 23.18 -13.01 4.35
CA ALA A 16 23.50 -12.39 5.63
C ALA A 16 22.25 -12.06 6.46
N ARG A 17 21.20 -11.53 5.83
CA ARG A 17 19.92 -11.25 6.50
C ARG A 17 19.19 -12.51 6.98
N ILE A 18 19.23 -13.59 6.20
CA ILE A 18 18.63 -14.87 6.58
C ILE A 18 19.32 -15.42 7.83
N VAL A 19 20.66 -15.42 7.85
CA VAL A 19 21.44 -15.88 9.00
C VAL A 19 21.12 -15.04 10.23
N GLN A 20 21.17 -13.71 10.11
CA GLN A 20 20.90 -12.81 11.24
C GLN A 20 19.52 -13.07 11.86
N LYS A 21 18.48 -13.20 11.03
CA LYS A 21 17.12 -13.53 11.52
C LYS A 21 17.02 -14.90 12.17
N ALA A 22 17.79 -15.89 11.69
CA ALA A 22 17.78 -17.24 12.25
C ALA A 22 18.56 -17.33 13.57
N THR A 23 19.56 -16.47 13.77
CA THR A 23 20.43 -16.48 14.96
C THR A 23 20.00 -15.53 16.07
N THR A 24 19.25 -14.47 15.77
CA THR A 24 18.78 -13.56 16.82
C THR A 24 17.68 -14.26 17.62
N GLU A 25 17.97 -14.56 18.89
CA GLU A 25 16.95 -15.01 19.84
C GLU A 25 15.94 -13.88 20.07
N PRO A 26 14.62 -14.16 20.06
CA PRO A 26 13.64 -13.14 20.39
C PRO A 26 13.75 -12.83 21.88
N THR A 27 14.32 -11.68 22.23
CA THR A 27 14.32 -11.18 23.60
C THR A 27 12.87 -10.99 24.06
N PRO A 28 12.43 -11.62 25.16
CA PRO A 28 11.19 -11.25 25.80
C PRO A 28 11.42 -10.00 26.65
N THR A 29 10.46 -9.08 26.59
CA THR A 29 10.29 -7.89 27.43
C THR A 29 10.91 -6.60 26.90
N GLU A 30 10.04 -5.71 26.45
CA GLU A 30 9.93 -4.35 27.01
C GLU A 30 8.51 -3.84 26.74
N GLU A 31 7.64 -4.00 27.75
CA GLU A 31 6.38 -3.26 27.85
C GLU A 31 6.73 -1.78 28.09
N ALA A 32 6.31 -0.92 27.18
CA ALA A 32 6.29 0.53 27.35
C ALA A 32 4.92 1.07 26.89
N PRO A 33 4.43 2.16 27.51
CA PRO A 33 3.02 2.45 27.76
C PRO A 33 2.27 2.95 26.53
N ASP A 34 0.93 2.94 26.60
CA ASP A 34 -0.02 3.54 25.64
C ASP A 34 0.58 4.67 24.79
N GLN A 35 1.06 4.32 23.59
CA GLN A 35 1.39 5.25 22.53
C GLN A 35 0.82 4.67 21.25
N ASP A 36 0.13 5.51 20.50
CA ASP A 36 -0.27 5.28 19.12
C ASP A 36 0.76 4.42 18.39
N GLN A 37 0.45 3.13 18.21
CA GLN A 37 1.42 2.15 17.72
C GLN A 37 1.99 2.64 16.39
N GLU A 38 3.28 2.97 16.41
CA GLU A 38 4.06 3.25 15.21
C GLU A 38 3.81 2.11 14.21
N PRO A 39 3.55 2.42 12.93
CA PRO A 39 3.31 1.40 11.94
C PRO A 39 4.58 0.54 11.81
N GLN A 40 4.48 -0.69 12.31
CA GLN A 40 5.42 -1.78 12.10
C GLN A 40 6.04 -1.68 10.69
N PRO A 41 7.36 -1.90 10.52
CA PRO A 41 8.04 -1.75 9.24
C PRO A 41 7.54 -2.82 8.24
N GLY A 42 6.39 -2.55 7.60
CA GLY A 42 5.72 -3.44 6.66
C GLY A 42 4.18 -3.50 6.74
N GLY A 43 3.53 -2.96 7.78
CA GLY A 43 2.09 -3.14 8.00
C GLY A 43 1.32 -1.85 8.27
N LYS A 44 0.26 -1.58 7.50
CA LYS A 44 -0.71 -0.52 7.82
C LYS A 44 -1.55 -0.97 9.01
N ASN A 45 -1.90 -0.05 9.92
CA ASN A 45 -2.81 -0.35 11.02
C ASN A 45 -4.11 -1.00 10.48
N PRO A 46 -4.46 -2.22 10.93
CA PRO A 46 -5.59 -2.97 10.37
C PRO A 46 -6.94 -2.27 10.58
N ALA A 47 -7.11 -1.56 11.70
CA ALA A 47 -8.30 -0.77 11.98
C ALA A 47 -8.43 0.39 10.97
N ALA A 48 -7.33 1.09 10.68
CA ALA A 48 -7.31 2.17 9.70
C ALA A 48 -7.62 1.68 8.27
N VAL A 49 -7.14 0.48 7.89
CA VAL A 49 -7.47 -0.15 6.60
C VAL A 49 -8.95 -0.48 6.52
N ALA A 50 -9.52 -1.07 7.59
CA ALA A 50 -10.94 -1.41 7.65
C ALA A 50 -11.82 -0.16 7.54
N LEU A 51 -11.47 0.91 8.26
CA LEU A 51 -12.14 2.21 8.20
C LEU A 51 -12.07 2.84 6.81
N GLY A 52 -10.87 2.90 6.22
CA GLY A 52 -10.67 3.44 4.87
C GLY A 52 -11.48 2.70 3.81
N ARG A 53 -11.59 1.37 3.93
CA ARG A 53 -12.43 0.56 3.04
C ARG A 53 -13.91 0.89 3.20
N LEU A 54 -14.39 1.06 4.43
CA LEU A 54 -15.79 1.41 4.70
C LEU A 54 -16.13 2.77 4.07
N GLY A 55 -15.29 3.79 4.30
CA GLY A 55 -15.45 5.11 3.71
C GLY A 55 -15.39 5.10 2.18
N GLY A 56 -14.44 4.35 1.60
CA GLY A 56 -14.28 4.25 0.14
C GLY A 56 -15.50 3.63 -0.57
N LYS A 57 -16.13 2.62 0.03
CA LYS A 57 -17.34 1.98 -0.52
C LYS A 57 -18.52 2.96 -0.61
N VAL A 58 -18.66 3.84 0.38
CA VAL A 58 -19.72 4.86 0.41
C VAL A 58 -19.36 6.03 -0.51
N GLY A 59 -18.15 6.57 -0.37
CA GLY A 59 -17.69 7.75 -1.11
C GLY A 59 -17.61 7.52 -2.63
N GLY A 60 -17.20 6.32 -3.06
CA GLY A 60 -17.15 5.98 -4.49
C GLY A 60 -18.53 6.00 -5.15
N LYS A 61 -19.54 5.41 -4.51
CA LYS A 61 -20.93 5.42 -4.99
C LYS A 61 -21.50 6.83 -4.99
N ALA A 62 -21.29 7.58 -3.90
CA ALA A 62 -21.74 8.96 -3.79
C ALA A 62 -21.14 9.85 -4.89
N ARG A 63 -19.85 9.68 -5.19
CA ARG A 63 -19.20 10.40 -6.30
C ARG A 63 -19.79 10.01 -7.65
N ALA A 64 -20.01 8.71 -7.89
CA ALA A 64 -20.55 8.24 -9.16
C ALA A 64 -21.97 8.78 -9.42
N ALA A 65 -22.80 8.88 -8.38
CA ALA A 65 -24.16 9.43 -8.48
C ALA A 65 -24.17 10.94 -8.77
N LYS A 66 -23.14 11.68 -8.35
CA LYS A 66 -23.02 13.13 -8.61
C LYS A 66 -22.55 13.47 -10.03
N LEU A 67 -22.00 12.51 -10.77
CA LEU A 67 -21.45 12.75 -12.11
C LEU A 67 -22.49 12.45 -13.19
N SER A 68 -22.59 13.36 -14.16
CA SER A 68 -23.35 13.15 -15.39
C SER A 68 -22.73 12.05 -16.29
N ALA A 69 -23.46 11.62 -17.31
CA ALA A 69 -22.95 10.64 -18.28
C ALA A 69 -21.71 11.17 -19.03
N ASP A 70 -21.73 12.45 -19.43
CA ASP A 70 -20.63 13.07 -20.17
C ASP A 70 -19.37 13.22 -19.32
N GLU A 71 -19.51 13.62 -18.06
CA GLU A 71 -18.38 13.71 -17.13
C GLU A 71 -17.76 12.34 -16.87
N ARG A 72 -18.58 11.29 -16.71
CA ARG A 72 -18.09 9.92 -16.57
C ARG A 72 -17.33 9.47 -17.82
N LYS A 73 -17.82 9.79 -19.01
CA LYS A 73 -17.15 9.51 -20.29
C LYS A 73 -15.80 10.21 -20.38
N ALA A 74 -15.74 11.52 -20.09
CA ALA A 74 -14.51 12.30 -20.14
C ALA A 74 -13.43 11.76 -19.16
N ILE A 75 -13.84 11.34 -17.95
CA ILE A 75 -12.93 10.72 -16.99
C ILE A 75 -12.40 9.37 -17.51
N ALA A 76 -13.27 8.55 -18.11
CA ALA A 76 -12.89 7.25 -18.67
C ALA A 76 -11.89 7.38 -19.83
N GLU A 77 -12.12 8.32 -20.76
CA GLU A 77 -11.20 8.60 -21.87
C GLU A 77 -9.83 9.06 -21.36
N ARG A 78 -9.81 9.98 -20.39
CA ARG A 78 -8.56 10.44 -19.75
C ARG A 78 -7.80 9.28 -19.10
N ALA A 79 -8.51 8.39 -18.41
CA ALA A 79 -7.91 7.21 -17.80
C ALA A 79 -7.36 6.22 -18.83
N ALA A 80 -8.07 6.00 -19.94
CA ALA A 80 -7.62 5.14 -21.02
C ALA A 80 -6.34 5.70 -21.67
N ARG A 81 -6.30 7.00 -22.00
CA ARG A 81 -5.10 7.65 -22.53
C ARG A 81 -3.91 7.53 -21.59
N ALA A 82 -4.12 7.71 -20.27
CA ALA A 82 -3.04 7.58 -19.29
C ALA A 82 -2.49 6.15 -19.16
N ARG A 83 -3.36 5.13 -19.31
CA ARG A 83 -2.99 3.72 -19.20
C ARG A 83 -2.35 3.18 -20.47
N TRP A 84 -2.89 3.53 -21.64
CA TRP A 84 -2.54 2.91 -22.91
C TRP A 84 -1.75 3.82 -23.85
N GLY A 85 -1.74 5.13 -23.60
CA GLY A 85 -1.03 6.11 -24.44
C GLY A 85 0.49 6.10 -24.31
N ARG A 86 1.06 5.24 -23.47
CA ARG A 86 2.52 5.05 -23.33
C ARG A 86 3.04 3.79 -24.02
N SER A 87 2.19 3.07 -24.75
CA SER A 87 2.54 1.82 -25.43
C SER A 87 2.80 2.02 -26.93
N ALA A 88 2.97 3.26 -27.38
CA ALA A 88 3.43 3.61 -28.71
C ALA A 88 4.90 4.08 -28.64
N GLU A 89 5.79 3.22 -28.14
CA GLU A 89 7.24 3.26 -28.35
C GLU A 89 7.83 1.88 -28.07
#